data_AF-A0A1B6EXB1-F1
#
_entry.id   AF-A0A1B6EXB1-F1
#
_cell.length_a   1.000
_cell.length_b   1.000
_cell.length_c   1.000
_cell.angle_alpha   90.00
_cell.angle_beta   90.00
_cell.angle_gamma   90.00
#
_symmetry.space_group_name_H-M   'P 1'
#
loop_
_entity.id
_entity.type
_entity.pdbx_description
1 polymer ?
#
loop_
_entity_poly.entity_id
_entity_poly.type
_entity_poly.pdbx_seq_one_letter_code
_entity_poly.pdbx_strand_id
1 'polypeptide(L)'
;KLLPGEPNWANYIKGVVAFFKGTVKGFDAVVVSNVPLGGGLSSSASLEVSTYMFLEGLFGKTDCQKEKALICQRAEHEFANTPCGIMDQFISMMGTANNALLIDCLT
;
A
#
# COMPACT_ATOMS: atom_id res chain seq x y z
N LYS A 1 2.23 14.60 12.86
CA LYS A 1 2.81 13.97 11.66
C LYS A 1 3.23 12.55 12.06
N LEU A 2 2.81 11.51 11.34
CA LEU A 2 3.23 10.13 11.65
C LEU A 2 4.72 9.96 11.35
N LEU A 3 5.40 9.13 12.15
CA LEU A 3 6.82 8.81 12.00
C LEU A 3 7.01 7.29 11.98
N PRO A 4 8.03 6.78 11.29
CA PRO A 4 8.42 5.37 11.37
C PRO A 4 8.79 4.97 12.81
N GLY A 5 8.61 3.69 13.15
CA GLY A 5 9.02 3.14 14.44
C GLY A 5 8.57 1.69 14.61
N GLU A 6 8.59 1.20 15.85
CA GLU A 6 8.17 -0.17 16.17
C GLU A 6 6.64 -0.28 16.37
N PRO A 7 6.04 -1.46 16.08
CA PRO A 7 6.65 -2.59 15.37
C PRO A 7 6.87 -2.27 13.88
N ASN A 8 7.96 -2.78 13.29
CA ASN A 8 8.34 -2.46 11.91
C ASN A 8 7.24 -2.66 10.85
N TRP A 9 6.41 -3.71 10.98
CA TRP A 9 5.32 -3.97 10.03
C TRP A 9 4.25 -2.86 10.02
N ALA A 10 4.10 -2.12 11.13
CA ALA A 10 3.14 -1.02 11.19
C ALA A 10 3.59 0.19 10.37
N ASN A 11 4.87 0.25 9.95
CA ASN A 11 5.38 1.35 9.15
C ASN A 11 4.77 1.37 7.74
N TYR A 12 4.43 0.21 7.17
CA TYR A 12 3.67 0.12 5.91
C TYR A 12 2.33 0.86 6.02
N ILE A 13 1.59 0.62 7.11
CA ILE A 13 0.31 1.28 7.40
C ILE A 13 0.51 2.77 7.69
N LYS A 14 1.45 3.12 8.57
CA LYS A 14 1.73 4.51 8.94
C LYS A 14 2.10 5.35 7.73
N GLY A 15 2.88 4.79 6.80
CA GLY A 15 3.27 5.48 5.56
C GLY A 15 2.07 5.72 4.65
N VAL A 16 1.22 4.71 4.46
CA VAL A 16 -0.02 4.88 3.67
C VAL A 16 -0.93 5.94 4.28
N VAL A 17 -1.12 5.92 5.61
CA VAL A 17 -1.92 6.94 6.32
C VAL A 17 -1.28 8.33 6.19
N ALA A 18 0.05 8.43 6.25
CA ALA A 18 0.76 9.70 6.16
C ALA A 18 0.68 10.35 4.78
N PHE A 19 0.61 9.55 3.71
CA PHE A 19 0.53 10.03 2.33
C PHE A 19 -0.88 10.00 1.73
N PHE A 20 -1.87 9.49 2.46
CA PHE A 20 -3.26 9.55 2.05
C PHE A 20 -3.72 11.01 1.90
N LYS A 21 -4.30 11.37 0.74
CA LYS A 21 -4.67 12.76 0.43
C LYS A 21 -5.91 13.25 1.20
N GLY A 22 -6.71 12.35 1.76
CA GLY A 22 -7.90 12.68 2.55
C GLY A 22 -7.59 12.96 4.02
N THR A 23 -8.56 13.52 4.75
CA THR A 23 -8.44 13.71 6.21
C THR A 23 -8.76 12.41 6.94
N VAL A 24 -7.73 11.78 7.51
CA VAL A 24 -7.88 10.55 8.29
C VAL A 24 -8.24 10.87 9.74
N LYS A 25 -9.33 10.26 10.23
CA LYS A 25 -9.66 10.22 11.68
C LYS A 25 -9.12 8.92 12.29
N GLY A 26 -9.06 8.85 13.62
CA GLY A 26 -8.70 7.60 14.31
C GLY A 26 -9.65 6.47 13.94
N PHE A 27 -9.12 5.26 13.84
CA PHE A 27 -9.85 4.04 13.51
C PHE A 27 -9.23 2.85 14.23
N ASP A 28 -10.02 1.82 14.44
CA ASP A 28 -9.57 0.50 14.88
C ASP A 28 -9.69 -0.48 13.71
N ALA A 29 -8.63 -1.25 13.46
CA ALA A 29 -8.57 -2.23 12.38
C ALA A 29 -7.81 -3.48 12.81
N VAL A 30 -8.23 -4.63 12.28
CA VAL A 30 -7.54 -5.91 12.44
C VAL A 30 -7.01 -6.33 11.08
N VAL A 31 -5.71 -6.65 11.01
CA VAL A 31 -5.04 -7.12 9.80
C VAL A 31 -4.87 -8.63 9.87
N VAL A 32 -5.35 -9.32 8.83
CA VAL A 32 -5.17 -10.75 8.64
C VAL A 32 -4.65 -10.97 7.22
N SER A 33 -3.63 -11.80 7.05
CA SER A 33 -3.08 -12.13 5.74
C SER A 33 -2.75 -13.62 5.67
N ASN A 34 -3.03 -14.22 4.52
CA ASN A 34 -2.56 -15.56 4.14
C ASN A 34 -1.39 -15.50 3.15
N VAL A 35 -0.88 -14.30 2.81
CA VAL A 35 0.32 -14.13 2.00
C VAL A 35 1.53 -14.50 2.86
N PRO A 36 2.36 -15.47 2.43
CA PRO A 36 3.55 -15.85 3.18
C PRO A 36 4.49 -14.65 3.40
N LEU A 37 4.76 -14.34 4.67
CA LEU A 37 5.64 -13.22 5.02
C LEU A 37 7.06 -13.49 4.55
N GLY A 38 7.64 -12.54 3.81
CA GLY A 38 9.02 -12.65 3.30
C GLY A 38 9.23 -13.71 2.22
N GLY A 39 8.16 -14.31 1.68
CA GLY A 39 8.24 -15.36 0.65
C GLY A 39 8.47 -14.86 -0.77
N GLY A 40 8.74 -13.57 -0.98
CA GLY A 40 8.86 -12.96 -2.32
C GLY A 40 7.53 -12.83 -3.07
N LEU A 41 6.39 -12.91 -2.36
CA LEU A 41 5.03 -12.77 -2.90
C LEU A 41 4.38 -11.43 -2.51
N SER A 42 5.21 -10.40 -2.30
CA SER A 42 4.77 -9.01 -2.11
C SER A 42 3.81 -8.79 -0.92
N SER A 43 4.10 -9.42 0.22
CA SER A 43 3.28 -9.26 1.44
C SER A 43 3.20 -7.80 1.92
N SER A 44 4.26 -7.00 1.72
CA SER A 44 4.26 -5.56 2.05
C SER A 44 3.29 -4.78 1.17
N ALA A 45 3.43 -4.88 -0.16
CA ALA A 45 2.53 -4.21 -1.10
C ALA A 45 1.06 -4.60 -0.89
N SER A 46 0.77 -5.87 -0.59
CA SER A 46 -0.60 -6.30 -0.27
C SER A 46 -1.18 -5.60 0.97
N LEU A 47 -0.34 -5.35 1.99
CA LEU A 47 -0.72 -4.64 3.21
C LEU A 47 -0.91 -3.14 2.95
N GLU A 48 -0.03 -2.53 2.16
CA GLU A 48 -0.13 -1.12 1.79
C GLU A 48 -1.39 -0.85 0.98
N VAL A 49 -1.63 -1.64 -0.07
CA VAL A 49 -2.78 -1.51 -0.97
C VAL A 49 -4.09 -1.76 -0.22
N SER A 50 -4.16 -2.81 0.61
CA SER A 50 -5.36 -3.06 1.42
C SER A 50 -5.62 -1.93 2.43
N THR A 51 -4.58 -1.38 3.04
CA THR A 51 -4.69 -0.21 3.93
C THR A 51 -5.23 1.00 3.17
N TYR A 52 -4.69 1.28 1.98
CA TYR A 52 -5.15 2.41 1.17
C TYR A 52 -6.63 2.27 0.82
N MET A 53 -7.04 1.09 0.34
CA MET A 53 -8.43 0.80 -0.02
C MET A 53 -9.36 0.88 1.20
N PHE A 54 -8.89 0.47 2.38
CA PHE A 54 -9.62 0.63 3.64
C PHE A 54 -9.83 2.11 4.00
N LEU A 55 -8.79 2.94 3.93
CA LEU A 55 -8.89 4.38 4.18
C LEU A 55 -9.82 5.05 3.18
N GLU A 56 -9.75 4.68 1.91
CA GLU A 56 -10.66 5.17 0.87
C GLU A 56 -12.13 4.81 1.19
N GLY A 57 -12.37 3.58 1.64
CA GLY A 57 -13.70 3.12 2.06
C GLY A 57 -14.26 3.90 3.26
N LEU A 58 -13.41 4.32 4.20
CA LEU A 58 -13.82 5.06 5.40
C LEU A 58 -13.94 6.58 5.18
N PHE A 59 -13.03 7.16 4.41
CA PHE A 59 -12.84 8.62 4.33
C PHE A 59 -13.12 9.21 2.95
N GLY A 60 -13.51 8.37 1.98
CA GLY A 60 -13.93 8.77 0.64
C GLY A 60 -12.84 8.64 -0.42
N LYS A 61 -13.26 8.74 -1.68
CA LYS A 61 -12.43 8.56 -2.88
C LYS A 61 -11.52 9.76 -3.11
N THR A 62 -10.21 9.51 -3.23
CA THR A 62 -9.22 10.57 -3.43
C THR A 62 -8.48 10.49 -4.76
N ASP A 63 -8.29 9.31 -5.35
CA ASP A 63 -7.27 9.11 -6.40
C ASP A 63 -7.63 8.03 -7.45
N CYS A 64 -6.98 8.07 -8.61
CA CYS A 64 -7.03 6.99 -9.60
C CYS A 64 -6.11 5.81 -9.21
N GLN A 65 -6.36 4.59 -9.71
CA GLN A 65 -5.61 3.38 -9.30
C GLN A 65 -4.07 3.55 -9.41
N LYS A 66 -3.57 4.20 -10.46
CA LYS A 66 -2.13 4.51 -10.63
C LYS A 66 -1.59 5.34 -9.47
N GLU A 67 -2.29 6.41 -9.09
CA GLU A 67 -1.87 7.27 -7.98
C GLU A 67 -1.89 6.53 -6.64
N LYS A 68 -2.89 5.68 -6.41
CA LYS A 68 -2.96 4.85 -5.20
C LYS A 68 -1.73 3.94 -5.07
N ALA A 69 -1.35 3.28 -6.15
CA ALA A 69 -0.18 2.41 -6.17
C ALA A 69 1.13 3.19 -5.96
N LEU A 70 1.25 4.39 -6.55
CA LEU A 70 2.40 5.28 -6.31
C LEU A 70 2.47 5.77 -4.85
N ILE A 71 1.33 6.05 -4.22
CA ILE A 71 1.27 6.40 -2.79
C ILE A 71 1.75 5.23 -1.92
N CYS A 72 1.33 4.00 -2.25
CA CYS A 72 1.79 2.80 -1.55
C CYS A 72 3.31 2.59 -1.71
N GLN A 73 3.84 2.72 -2.93
CA GLN A 73 5.28 2.63 -3.18
C GLN A 73 6.06 3.68 -2.38
N ARG A 74 5.54 4.92 -2.34
CA ARG A 74 6.13 6.00 -1.55
C ARG A 74 6.11 5.68 -0.05
N ALA A 75 5.05 5.06 0.46
CA ALA A 75 4.99 4.57 1.83
C ALA A 75 6.09 3.53 2.10
N GLU A 76 6.30 2.58 1.19
CA GLU A 76 7.36 1.57 1.32
C GLU A 76 8.76 2.21 1.39
N HIS A 77 9.02 3.18 0.50
CA HIS A 77 10.31 3.89 0.44
C HIS A 77 10.55 4.75 1.69
N GLU A 78 9.60 5.60 2.07
CA GLU A 78 9.82 6.62 3.11
C GLU A 78 9.54 6.13 4.54
N PHE A 79 8.70 5.11 4.73
CA PHE A 79 8.36 4.60 6.07
C PHE A 79 8.94 3.23 6.36
N ALA A 80 8.95 2.31 5.39
CA ALA A 80 9.56 0.99 5.55
C ALA A 80 11.03 0.94 5.11
N ASN A 81 11.58 2.05 4.58
CA ASN A 81 12.97 2.16 4.10
C ASN A 81 13.37 1.04 3.13
N THR A 82 12.42 0.55 2.34
CA THR A 82 12.64 -0.57 1.42
C THR A 82 12.62 -0.04 -0.02
N PRO A 83 13.77 0.06 -0.70
CA PRO A 83 13.81 0.52 -2.08
C PRO A 83 13.24 -0.56 -3.01
N CYS A 84 12.04 -0.32 -3.52
CA CYS A 84 11.32 -1.22 -4.43
C CYS A 84 10.96 -0.54 -5.76
N GLY A 85 10.72 -1.35 -6.80
CA GLY A 85 10.05 -0.91 -8.02
C GLY A 85 8.56 -0.63 -7.78
N ILE A 86 7.80 -0.44 -8.86
CA ILE A 86 6.35 -0.12 -8.78
C ILE A 86 5.43 -1.34 -9.02
N MET A 87 6.02 -2.45 -9.49
CA MET A 87 5.30 -3.63 -9.96
C MET A 87 4.34 -4.20 -8.92
N ASP A 88 4.82 -4.40 -7.69
CA ASP A 88 4.10 -5.06 -6.61
C ASP A 88 2.82 -4.30 -6.21
N GLN A 89 2.92 -2.98 -6.05
CA GLN A 89 1.77 -2.13 -5.77
C GLN A 89 0.81 -2.06 -6.95
N PHE A 90 1.31 -2.03 -8.18
CA PHE A 90 0.47 -2.01 -9.38
C PHE A 90 -0.36 -3.29 -9.54
N ILE A 91 0.28 -4.46 -9.48
CA ILE A 91 -0.43 -5.74 -9.64
C ILE A 91 -1.39 -5.97 -8.48
N SER A 92 -1.02 -5.59 -7.26
CA SER A 92 -1.92 -5.72 -6.11
C SER A 92 -3.13 -4.77 -6.19
N MET A 93 -2.99 -3.59 -6.82
CA MET A 93 -4.07 -2.61 -6.98
C MET A 93 -4.99 -2.89 -8.17
N MET A 94 -4.44 -3.37 -9.29
CA MET A 94 -5.12 -3.41 -10.59
C MET A 94 -5.29 -4.82 -11.17
N GLY A 95 -4.81 -5.85 -10.47
CA GLY A 95 -4.94 -7.23 -10.90
C GLY A 95 -6.40 -7.61 -11.14
N THR A 96 -6.63 -8.37 -12.21
CA THR A 96 -7.94 -8.93 -12.53
C THR A 96 -7.85 -10.46 -12.56
N ALA A 97 -8.94 -11.12 -12.16
CA ALA A 97 -8.97 -12.57 -12.10
C ALA A 97 -8.60 -13.18 -13.48
N ASN A 98 -7.73 -14.19 -13.47
CA ASN A 98 -7.29 -14.93 -14.65
C ASN A 98 -6.55 -14.11 -15.71
N ASN A 99 -5.95 -12.97 -15.34
CA ASN A 99 -5.17 -12.16 -16.27
C ASN A 99 -3.79 -11.84 -15.69
N ALA A 100 -2.79 -11.79 -16.57
CA ALA A 100 -1.55 -11.09 -16.28
C ALA A 100 -1.72 -9.60 -16.55
N LEU A 101 -0.99 -8.76 -15.82
CA LEU A 101 -0.94 -7.33 -16.05
C LEU A 101 0.39 -6.95 -16.71
N LEU A 102 0.36 -6.50 -17.95
CA LEU A 102 1.52 -5.89 -18.58
C LEU A 102 1.67 -4.47 -18.03
N ILE A 103 2.81 -4.19 -17.40
CA ILE A 103 3.14 -2.88 -16.84
C ILE A 103 4.37 -2.37 -17.61
N ASP A 104 4.19 -1.28 -18.36
CA ASP A 104 5.32 -0.51 -18.87
C ASP A 104 5.73 0.50 -17.78
N CYS A 105 6.93 0.31 -17.23
CA CYS A 105 7.46 1.14 -16.15
C CYS A 105 8.33 2.30 -16.64
N LEU A 106 8.49 2.47 -17.97
CA LEU A 106 9.33 3.52 -18.56
C LEU A 106 8.54 4.77 -18.97
N THR A 107 7.22 4.66 -19.14
CA THR A 107 6.31 5.73 -19.60
C THR A 107 5.32 6.20 -18.53
#